data_AF-A0A1Y3C8P8-F1
#
_entry.id   AF-A0A1Y3C8P8-F1
#
_cell.length_a   1.000
_cell.length_b   1.000
_cell.length_c   1.000
_cell.angle_alpha   90.00
_cell.angle_beta   90.00
_cell.angle_gamma   90.00
#
_symmetry.space_group_name_H-M   'P 1'
#
loop_
_entity.id
_entity.type
_entity.pdbx_description
1 polymer ?
#
loop_
_entity_poly.entity_id
_entity_poly.type
_entity_poly.pdbx_seq_one_letter_code
_entity_poly.pdbx_strand_id
1 'polypeptide(L)'
;MNWWLDACKTPSAEARLQATERQLQLTKPTGSLSELENVAIQLASLQNNPRPNIDHPWISIFAGDHGVMEENISAYPQAVTRQMLQNFTGGGACISVIAKEYNAKLQVIDCGSVGDAYEYAGVERHCIIPGTANFAKQPAMTEAQCAEAMLLGAKSVEQAVAHGASIYVAGEMGIGNTCSASAVACFLLNEPAEQLTGVGTGIRAEQLNHKKNVINQALALHQQYVGQDAFKALCAVGGLEVAAMVGAYIRCAQLGLAMVVDGFISTASALVAVRLNSAVREWMLFGHQSAEYGHQRLLQELKASPLLKLNLRLGEGSGAGAALGIIKLACSLHNNMATFAEAAVIGDKV
;
A
#
# COMPACT_ATOMS: atom_id res chain seq x y z
N MET A 1 -0.26 9.04 23.81
CA MET A 1 -1.29 9.66 22.93
C MET A 1 -1.14 9.00 21.57
N ASN A 2 -2.24 8.54 20.97
CA ASN A 2 -2.21 7.76 19.73
C ASN A 2 -2.07 8.70 18.53
N TRP A 3 -0.83 8.98 18.11
CA TRP A 3 -0.51 9.96 17.05
C TRP A 3 -1.25 9.68 15.73
N TRP A 4 -1.64 8.43 15.48
CA TRP A 4 -2.37 8.03 14.27
C TRP A 4 -3.82 8.54 14.22
N LEU A 5 -4.34 9.06 15.33
CA LEU A 5 -5.65 9.73 15.40
C LEU A 5 -5.55 11.24 15.15
N ASP A 6 -4.34 11.80 15.07
CA ASP A 6 -4.15 13.22 14.78
C ASP A 6 -4.66 13.55 13.37
N ALA A 7 -5.16 14.77 13.20
CA ALA A 7 -5.83 15.19 11.97
C ALA A 7 -4.92 15.08 10.74
N CYS A 8 -5.49 14.58 9.65
CA CYS A 8 -4.85 14.60 8.34
C CYS A 8 -4.87 16.01 7.74
N LYS A 9 -3.97 16.28 6.79
CA LYS A 9 -4.09 17.47 5.92
C LYS A 9 -5.33 17.32 5.02
N THR A 10 -5.86 18.44 4.57
CA THR A 10 -6.97 18.50 3.61
C THR A 10 -6.41 18.79 2.22
N PRO A 11 -6.73 17.99 1.19
CA PRO A 11 -6.38 18.29 -0.20
C PRO A 11 -6.89 19.66 -0.66
N SER A 12 -6.12 20.34 -1.49
CA SER A 12 -6.45 21.70 -1.96
C SER A 12 -7.59 21.69 -2.98
N ALA A 13 -8.69 22.36 -2.63
CA ALA A 13 -9.82 22.58 -3.55
C ALA A 13 -9.46 23.59 -4.65
N GLU A 14 -8.62 24.58 -4.34
CA GLU A 14 -8.18 25.61 -5.30
C GLU A 14 -7.30 24.99 -6.40
N ALA A 15 -6.28 24.21 -6.02
CA ALA A 15 -5.42 23.55 -7.00
C ALA A 15 -6.19 22.54 -7.85
N ARG A 16 -7.20 21.88 -7.27
CA ARG A 16 -8.12 21.00 -8.02
C ARG A 16 -8.90 21.79 -9.08
N LEU A 17 -9.46 22.93 -8.71
CA LEU A 17 -10.23 23.79 -9.61
C LEU A 17 -9.35 24.28 -10.76
N GLN A 18 -8.16 24.83 -10.45
CA GLN A 18 -7.20 25.30 -11.45
C GLN A 18 -6.74 24.19 -12.40
N ALA A 19 -6.48 22.98 -11.88
CA ALA A 19 -6.13 21.84 -12.72
C ALA A 19 -7.30 21.40 -13.62
N THR A 20 -8.53 21.45 -13.11
CA THR A 20 -9.74 21.14 -13.89
C THR A 20 -9.93 22.15 -15.02
N GLU A 21 -9.83 23.45 -14.71
CA GLU A 21 -9.92 24.53 -15.69
C GLU A 21 -8.87 24.39 -16.79
N ARG A 22 -7.64 24.02 -16.43
CA ARG A 22 -6.58 23.73 -17.40
C ARG A 22 -6.94 22.54 -18.30
N GLN A 23 -7.42 21.42 -17.74
CA GLN A 23 -7.78 20.23 -18.53
C GLN A 23 -8.84 20.52 -19.60
N LEU A 24 -9.77 21.45 -19.31
CA LEU A 24 -10.80 21.92 -20.25
C LEU A 24 -10.26 22.81 -21.38
N GLN A 25 -9.02 23.30 -21.26
CA GLN A 25 -8.38 24.17 -22.25
C GLN A 25 -7.37 23.43 -23.15
N LEU A 26 -6.91 22.24 -22.76
CA LEU A 26 -5.93 21.46 -23.52
C LEU A 26 -6.50 21.05 -24.88
N THR A 27 -5.66 21.04 -25.92
CA THR A 27 -6.02 20.73 -27.31
C THR A 27 -6.41 19.26 -27.50
N LYS A 28 -7.59 18.91 -26.98
CA LYS A 28 -8.24 17.59 -27.03
C LYS A 28 -9.76 17.77 -26.82
N PRO A 29 -10.61 16.85 -27.31
CA PRO A 29 -12.02 16.83 -26.93
C PRO A 29 -12.18 16.66 -25.42
N THR A 30 -13.22 17.27 -24.84
CA THR A 30 -13.45 17.27 -23.39
C THR A 30 -13.58 15.84 -22.85
N GLY A 31 -12.79 15.50 -21.83
CA GLY A 31 -12.82 14.18 -21.19
C GLY A 31 -12.23 13.02 -22.01
N SER A 32 -11.65 13.28 -23.18
CA SER A 32 -11.12 12.23 -24.08
C SER A 32 -9.93 11.45 -23.51
N LEU A 33 -9.23 11.98 -22.50
CA LEU A 33 -8.15 11.26 -21.81
C LEU A 33 -8.61 10.58 -20.51
N SER A 34 -9.89 10.72 -20.14
CA SER A 34 -10.56 9.99 -19.04
C SER A 34 -9.71 9.96 -17.76
N GLU A 35 -9.31 8.78 -17.28
CA GLU A 35 -8.58 8.60 -16.03
C GLU A 35 -7.23 9.35 -15.97
N LEU A 36 -6.56 9.61 -17.10
CA LEU A 36 -5.35 10.42 -17.10
C LEU A 36 -5.63 11.87 -16.68
N GLU A 37 -6.81 12.41 -17.01
CA GLU A 37 -7.23 13.74 -16.56
C GLU A 37 -7.51 13.72 -15.05
N ASN A 38 -8.26 12.72 -14.60
CA ASN A 38 -8.64 12.55 -13.19
C ASN A 38 -7.41 12.40 -12.29
N VAL A 39 -6.41 11.62 -12.71
CA VAL A 39 -5.15 11.44 -11.95
C VAL A 39 -4.40 12.76 -11.81
N ALA A 40 -4.26 13.53 -12.90
CA ALA A 40 -3.59 14.84 -12.84
C ALA A 40 -4.35 15.82 -11.94
N ILE A 41 -5.68 15.90 -12.05
CA ILE A 41 -6.52 16.78 -11.21
C ILE A 41 -6.45 16.35 -9.73
N GLN A 42 -6.52 15.05 -9.44
CA GLN A 42 -6.41 14.53 -8.08
C GLN A 42 -5.04 14.87 -7.51
N LEU A 43 -3.96 14.57 -8.22
CA LEU A 43 -2.62 14.83 -7.73
C LEU A 43 -2.34 16.32 -7.55
N ALA A 44 -2.92 17.19 -8.40
CA ALA A 44 -2.85 18.63 -8.23
C ALA A 44 -3.45 19.08 -6.88
N SER A 45 -4.61 18.51 -6.53
CA SER A 45 -5.27 18.73 -5.24
C SER A 45 -4.41 18.25 -4.07
N LEU A 46 -3.83 17.04 -4.17
CA LEU A 46 -3.02 16.44 -3.11
C LEU A 46 -1.70 17.20 -2.88
N GLN A 47 -1.05 17.65 -3.95
CA GLN A 47 0.22 18.39 -3.87
C GLN A 47 0.04 19.89 -3.65
N ASN A 48 -1.21 20.38 -3.61
CA ASN A 48 -1.53 21.81 -3.64
C ASN A 48 -0.77 22.55 -4.75
N ASN A 49 -0.75 21.95 -5.95
CA ASN A 49 -0.02 22.46 -7.11
C ASN A 49 -0.84 22.19 -8.38
N PRO A 50 -1.32 23.21 -9.10
CA PRO A 50 -2.14 23.01 -10.30
C PRO A 50 -1.40 22.32 -11.46
N ARG A 51 -0.08 22.20 -11.39
CA ARG A 51 0.79 21.49 -12.33
C ARG A 51 1.61 20.43 -11.59
N PRO A 52 0.98 19.31 -11.18
CA PRO A 52 1.62 18.31 -10.35
C PRO A 52 2.72 17.57 -11.12
N ASN A 53 3.62 16.92 -10.38
CA ASN A 53 4.66 16.04 -10.93
C ASN A 53 4.98 14.92 -9.94
N ILE A 54 5.75 13.93 -10.38
CA ILE A 54 6.25 12.86 -9.52
C ILE A 54 7.76 12.64 -9.72
N ASP A 55 8.54 13.72 -9.70
CA ASP A 55 9.96 13.69 -10.08
C ASP A 55 10.86 12.97 -9.05
N HIS A 56 10.40 12.82 -7.81
CA HIS A 56 11.12 12.16 -6.72
C HIS A 56 10.24 11.10 -6.02
N PRO A 57 9.90 9.98 -6.68
CA PRO A 57 9.13 8.93 -6.03
C PRO A 57 9.93 8.29 -4.89
N TRP A 58 9.26 7.95 -3.80
CA TRP A 58 9.84 7.22 -2.68
C TRP A 58 9.11 5.89 -2.50
N ILE A 59 9.87 4.80 -2.48
CA ILE A 59 9.37 3.44 -2.34
C ILE A 59 9.99 2.84 -1.08
N SER A 60 9.15 2.47 -0.12
CA SER A 60 9.59 1.77 1.09
C SER A 60 9.02 0.36 1.14
N ILE A 61 9.89 -0.63 1.30
CA ILE A 61 9.53 -2.03 1.50
C ILE A 61 9.68 -2.37 2.98
N PHE A 62 8.56 -2.75 3.60
CA PHE A 62 8.55 -3.24 4.97
C PHE A 62 8.54 -4.75 4.98
N ALA A 63 9.37 -5.38 5.82
CA ALA A 63 9.43 -6.82 5.92
C ALA A 63 9.19 -7.34 7.33
N GLY A 64 8.54 -8.49 7.41
CA GLY A 64 8.19 -9.16 8.66
C GLY A 64 7.75 -10.59 8.40
N ASP A 65 8.13 -11.50 9.30
CA ASP A 65 7.73 -12.90 9.21
C ASP A 65 6.52 -13.21 10.11
N HIS A 66 5.80 -14.28 9.76
CA HIS A 66 4.52 -14.61 10.39
C HIS A 66 4.53 -15.97 11.06
N GLY A 67 4.23 -16.03 12.36
CA GLY A 67 4.17 -17.29 13.12
C GLY A 67 3.08 -18.25 12.64
N VAL A 68 2.06 -17.77 11.92
CA VAL A 68 1.03 -18.63 11.29
C VAL A 68 1.63 -19.63 10.28
N MET A 69 2.88 -19.44 9.88
CA MET A 69 3.61 -20.40 9.06
C MET A 69 3.77 -21.78 9.70
N GLU A 70 3.67 -21.89 11.03
CA GLU A 70 3.56 -23.19 11.73
C GLU A 70 2.38 -24.03 11.23
N GLU A 71 1.33 -23.39 10.70
CA GLU A 71 0.13 -24.04 10.18
C GLU A 71 0.29 -24.50 8.72
N ASN A 72 1.48 -24.41 8.12
CA ASN A 72 1.77 -24.88 6.74
C ASN A 72 0.88 -24.24 5.65
N ILE A 73 0.67 -22.92 5.73
CA ILE A 73 -0.23 -22.18 4.83
C ILE A 73 0.42 -21.59 3.57
N SER A 74 1.72 -21.82 3.35
CA SER A 74 2.48 -21.33 2.19
C SER A 74 3.34 -22.43 1.56
N ALA A 75 3.60 -22.29 0.27
CA ALA A 75 4.49 -23.18 -0.49
C ALA A 75 5.98 -22.86 -0.28
N TYR A 76 6.30 -21.68 0.26
CA TYR A 76 7.68 -21.21 0.44
C TYR A 76 8.10 -21.24 1.91
N PRO A 77 9.37 -21.56 2.21
CA PRO A 77 9.90 -21.50 3.57
C PRO A 77 10.09 -20.04 4.04
N GLN A 78 9.95 -19.78 5.34
CA GLN A 78 10.12 -18.44 5.93
C GLN A 78 11.48 -17.79 5.60
N ALA A 79 12.54 -18.59 5.42
CA ALA A 79 13.86 -18.09 5.06
C ALA A 79 13.88 -17.24 3.77
N VAL A 80 12.88 -17.38 2.89
CA VAL A 80 12.74 -16.56 1.66
C VAL A 80 12.60 -15.07 1.98
N THR A 81 11.96 -14.69 3.10
CA THR A 81 11.82 -13.28 3.50
C THR A 81 13.17 -12.57 3.50
N ARG A 82 14.18 -13.15 4.16
CA ARG A 82 15.53 -12.58 4.24
C ARG A 82 16.31 -12.65 2.93
N GLN A 83 16.14 -13.72 2.15
CA GLN A 83 16.76 -13.82 0.83
C GLN A 83 16.30 -12.68 -0.08
N MET A 84 15.02 -12.29 0.02
CA MET A 84 14.49 -11.17 -0.74
C MET A 84 15.00 -9.82 -0.26
N LEU A 85 15.27 -9.61 1.04
CA LEU A 85 15.89 -8.38 1.54
C LEU A 85 17.25 -8.10 0.89
N GLN A 86 18.06 -9.13 0.74
CA GLN A 86 19.32 -9.03 0.01
C GLN A 86 19.09 -8.79 -1.49
N ASN A 87 18.05 -9.40 -2.08
CA ASN A 87 17.74 -9.21 -3.49
C ASN A 87 17.23 -7.79 -3.83
N PHE A 88 16.46 -7.16 -2.93
CA PHE A 88 16.04 -5.76 -3.06
C PHE A 88 17.24 -4.82 -3.09
N THR A 89 18.15 -4.97 -2.13
CA THR A 89 19.34 -4.11 -2.00
C THR A 89 20.40 -4.40 -3.07
N GLY A 90 20.45 -5.64 -3.56
CA GLY A 90 21.28 -6.04 -4.70
C GLY A 90 20.75 -5.58 -6.06
N GLY A 91 19.55 -4.99 -6.13
CA GLY A 91 18.96 -4.48 -7.37
C GLY A 91 18.32 -5.54 -8.27
N GLY A 92 18.24 -6.80 -7.83
CA GLY A 92 17.76 -7.92 -8.63
C GLY A 92 16.25 -8.17 -8.53
N ALA A 93 15.58 -7.66 -7.49
CA ALA A 93 14.14 -7.81 -7.33
C ALA A 93 13.35 -6.84 -8.24
N CYS A 94 12.09 -7.20 -8.54
CA CYS A 94 11.22 -6.45 -9.45
C CYS A 94 11.09 -4.97 -9.05
N ILE A 95 10.82 -4.71 -7.77
CA ILE A 95 10.67 -3.33 -7.29
C ILE A 95 11.98 -2.53 -7.37
N SER A 96 13.14 -3.17 -7.26
CA SER A 96 14.44 -2.51 -7.43
C SER A 96 14.67 -2.06 -8.86
N VAL A 97 14.26 -2.87 -9.84
CA VAL A 97 14.30 -2.49 -11.26
C VAL A 97 13.36 -1.32 -11.53
N ILE A 98 12.14 -1.37 -10.99
CA ILE A 98 11.16 -0.28 -11.07
C ILE A 98 11.70 1.01 -10.42
N ALA A 99 12.30 0.91 -9.24
CA ALA A 99 12.86 2.05 -8.55
C ALA A 99 13.96 2.71 -9.37
N LYS A 100 14.84 1.91 -9.99
CA LYS A 100 15.87 2.40 -10.89
C LYS A 100 15.29 3.08 -12.13
N GLU A 101 14.29 2.47 -12.76
CA GLU A 101 13.62 3.02 -13.97
C GLU A 101 13.05 4.42 -13.72
N TYR A 102 12.41 4.62 -12.56
CA TYR A 102 11.79 5.89 -12.22
C TYR A 102 12.69 6.84 -11.41
N ASN A 103 13.97 6.49 -11.24
CA ASN A 103 14.89 7.20 -10.33
C ASN A 103 14.28 7.43 -8.94
N ALA A 104 13.50 6.46 -8.46
CA ALA A 104 12.87 6.47 -7.17
C ALA A 104 13.88 6.07 -6.08
N LYS A 105 13.74 6.67 -4.90
CA LYS A 105 14.45 6.18 -3.72
C LYS A 105 13.81 4.85 -3.31
N LEU A 106 14.62 3.79 -3.23
CA LEU A 106 14.23 2.54 -2.61
C LEU A 106 14.78 2.48 -1.18
N GLN A 107 13.88 2.26 -0.23
CA GLN A 107 14.16 2.03 1.18
C GLN A 107 13.68 0.63 1.55
N VAL A 108 14.50 -0.14 2.27
CA VAL A 108 14.18 -1.51 2.69
C VAL A 108 14.31 -1.59 4.19
N ILE A 109 13.21 -1.92 4.88
CA ILE A 109 13.08 -1.92 6.33
C ILE A 109 12.67 -3.31 6.80
N ASP A 110 13.50 -3.96 7.61
CA ASP A 110 13.14 -5.20 8.30
C ASP A 110 12.56 -4.87 9.68
N CYS A 111 11.24 -5.01 9.82
CA CYS A 111 10.51 -4.82 11.07
C CYS A 111 10.67 -6.01 12.04
N GLY A 112 11.05 -7.19 11.55
CA GLY A 112 11.08 -8.40 12.36
C GLY A 112 11.02 -9.71 11.58
N SER A 113 12.04 -9.99 10.76
CA SER A 113 12.22 -11.29 10.11
C SER A 113 12.81 -12.36 11.04
N VAL A 114 12.41 -13.62 10.84
CA VAL A 114 12.84 -14.78 11.66
C VAL A 114 14.30 -15.16 11.36
N GLY A 115 15.06 -15.44 12.43
CA GLY A 115 16.43 -15.96 12.39
C GLY A 115 17.46 -15.04 13.08
N ASP A 116 18.75 -15.35 12.93
CA ASP A 116 19.83 -14.62 13.60
C ASP A 116 20.02 -13.18 13.10
N ALA A 117 20.76 -12.36 13.86
CA ALA A 117 21.15 -11.04 13.39
C ALA A 117 22.00 -11.13 12.11
N TYR A 118 21.84 -10.16 11.22
CA TYR A 118 22.57 -10.06 9.96
C TYR A 118 22.93 -8.60 9.67
N GLU A 119 23.88 -8.39 8.75
CA GLU A 119 24.31 -7.07 8.29
C GLU A 119 24.24 -7.00 6.75
N TYR A 120 23.03 -6.80 6.22
CA TYR A 120 22.83 -6.61 4.77
C TYR A 120 22.92 -5.12 4.46
N ALA A 121 23.89 -4.74 3.64
CA ALA A 121 24.06 -3.36 3.22
C ALA A 121 22.77 -2.84 2.57
N GLY A 122 22.28 -1.68 3.01
CA GLY A 122 21.06 -1.06 2.48
C GLY A 122 19.74 -1.56 3.09
N VAL A 123 19.78 -2.48 4.07
CA VAL A 123 18.59 -2.88 4.84
C VAL A 123 18.61 -2.22 6.22
N GLU A 124 17.58 -1.45 6.54
CA GLU A 124 17.35 -0.86 7.86
C GLU A 124 16.70 -1.90 8.77
N ARG A 125 17.46 -2.43 9.74
CA ARG A 125 16.97 -3.49 10.62
C ARG A 125 16.42 -2.92 11.93
N HIS A 126 15.12 -3.09 12.14
CA HIS A 126 14.37 -2.68 13.33
C HIS A 126 13.59 -3.88 13.87
N CYS A 127 14.31 -4.84 14.45
CA CYS A 127 13.70 -6.08 14.94
C CYS A 127 12.85 -5.84 16.20
N ILE A 128 11.55 -5.57 16.02
CA ILE A 128 10.57 -5.42 17.11
C ILE A 128 10.39 -6.76 17.83
N ILE A 129 10.09 -7.82 17.04
CA ILE A 129 10.11 -9.22 17.44
C ILE A 129 10.53 -10.09 16.24
N PRO A 130 11.17 -11.25 16.45
CA PRO A 130 11.60 -12.14 15.36
C PRO A 130 10.41 -12.94 14.80
N GLY A 131 9.66 -12.30 13.92
CA GLY A 131 8.38 -12.80 13.43
C GLY A 131 7.24 -12.63 14.43
N THR A 132 6.02 -12.43 13.93
CA THR A 132 4.82 -12.41 14.77
C THR A 132 4.54 -13.78 15.36
N ALA A 133 3.77 -13.81 16.45
CA ALA A 133 3.26 -15.06 17.00
C ALA A 133 2.26 -15.72 16.03
N ASN A 134 2.06 -17.03 16.19
CA ASN A 134 1.03 -17.75 15.44
C ASN A 134 -0.37 -17.30 15.87
N PHE A 135 -1.01 -16.51 15.01
CA PHE A 135 -2.31 -15.93 15.30
C PHE A 135 -3.46 -16.95 15.43
N ALA A 136 -3.26 -18.19 14.98
CA ALA A 136 -4.23 -19.26 15.18
C ALA A 136 -4.29 -19.75 16.64
N LYS A 137 -3.30 -19.35 17.48
CA LYS A 137 -3.13 -19.80 18.87
C LYS A 137 -3.19 -18.67 19.88
N GLN A 138 -2.67 -17.49 19.54
CA GLN A 138 -2.61 -16.30 20.41
C GLN A 138 -2.49 -15.02 19.57
N PRO A 139 -2.62 -13.80 20.10
CA PRO A 139 -2.44 -12.59 19.29
C PRO A 139 -1.08 -12.54 18.57
N ALA A 140 -1.08 -12.10 17.31
CA ALA A 140 0.13 -12.00 16.48
C ALA A 140 1.21 -11.11 17.12
N MET A 141 0.81 -10.02 17.77
CA MET A 141 1.69 -9.11 18.49
C MET A 141 0.93 -8.40 19.61
N THR A 142 1.66 -7.85 20.56
CA THR A 142 1.10 -6.96 21.59
C THR A 142 0.72 -5.60 20.99
N GLU A 143 -0.19 -4.87 21.65
CA GLU A 143 -0.53 -3.50 21.26
C GLU A 143 0.70 -2.57 21.20
N ALA A 144 1.66 -2.73 22.13
CA ALA A 144 2.89 -1.95 22.13
C ALA A 144 3.77 -2.22 20.90
N GLN A 145 3.92 -3.49 20.52
CA GLN A 145 4.67 -3.90 19.31
C GLN A 145 3.98 -3.43 18.03
N CYS A 146 2.65 -3.48 17.98
CA CYS A 146 1.87 -2.95 16.87
C CYS A 146 2.06 -1.44 16.70
N ALA A 147 1.98 -0.69 17.81
CA ALA A 147 2.22 0.75 17.82
C ALA A 147 3.66 1.11 17.44
N GLU A 148 4.64 0.31 17.85
CA GLU A 148 6.05 0.46 17.46
C GLU A 148 6.25 0.24 15.95
N ALA A 149 5.61 -0.79 15.38
CA ALA A 149 5.64 -1.05 13.95
C ALA A 149 4.99 0.08 13.14
N MET A 150 3.82 0.57 13.57
CA MET A 150 3.18 1.75 12.96
C MET A 150 4.10 2.98 13.03
N LEU A 151 4.78 3.20 14.15
CA LEU A 151 5.72 4.32 14.30
C LEU A 151 6.91 4.20 13.33
N LEU A 152 7.39 2.98 13.05
CA LEU A 152 8.43 2.76 12.05
C LEU A 152 7.98 3.19 10.64
N GLY A 153 6.75 2.86 10.26
CA GLY A 153 6.12 3.35 9.04
C GLY A 153 6.02 4.88 8.99
N ALA A 154 5.63 5.51 10.09
CA ALA A 154 5.56 6.96 10.19
C ALA A 154 6.93 7.63 9.99
N LYS A 155 7.98 7.09 10.62
CA LYS A 155 9.35 7.59 10.48
C LYS A 155 9.88 7.46 9.04
N SER A 156 9.54 6.38 8.34
CA SER A 156 9.85 6.21 6.91
C SER A 156 9.26 7.35 6.07
N VAL A 157 8.01 7.73 6.33
CA VAL A 157 7.37 8.85 5.63
C VAL A 157 7.98 10.20 6.01
N GLU A 158 8.32 10.41 7.28
CA GLU A 158 9.00 11.64 7.71
C GLU A 158 10.34 11.82 7.01
N GLN A 159 11.10 10.74 6.84
CA GLN A 159 12.33 10.74 6.05
C GLN A 159 12.04 11.03 4.58
N ALA A 160 11.01 10.41 3.99
CA ALA A 160 10.63 10.67 2.60
C ALA A 160 10.31 12.16 2.35
N VAL A 161 9.50 12.77 3.22
CA VAL A 161 9.15 14.20 3.16
C VAL A 161 10.39 15.07 3.35
N ALA A 162 11.26 14.75 4.32
CA ALA A 162 12.49 15.51 4.56
C ALA A 162 13.45 15.50 3.37
N HIS A 163 13.38 14.47 2.51
CA HIS A 163 14.17 14.36 1.29
C HIS A 163 13.42 14.79 0.02
N GLY A 164 12.25 15.43 0.16
CA GLY A 164 11.51 16.00 -0.97
C GLY A 164 10.76 14.97 -1.82
N ALA A 165 10.32 13.85 -1.23
CA ALA A 165 9.51 12.87 -1.95
C ALA A 165 8.24 13.51 -2.54
N SER A 166 7.99 13.29 -3.83
CA SER A 166 6.83 13.81 -4.55
C SER A 166 5.60 12.90 -4.45
N ILE A 167 5.84 11.61 -4.22
CA ILE A 167 4.83 10.57 -4.07
C ILE A 167 5.42 9.37 -3.31
N TYR A 168 4.61 8.68 -2.52
CA TYR A 168 5.05 7.55 -1.71
C TYR A 168 4.42 6.22 -2.14
N VAL A 169 5.19 5.14 -2.10
CA VAL A 169 4.72 3.77 -2.28
C VAL A 169 5.17 2.94 -1.07
N ALA A 170 4.21 2.26 -0.44
CA ALA A 170 4.49 1.27 0.59
C ALA A 170 4.31 -0.13 -0.01
N GLY A 171 5.39 -0.91 0.00
CA GLY A 171 5.38 -2.33 -0.35
C GLY A 171 5.70 -3.19 0.86
N GLU A 172 5.52 -4.49 0.70
CA GLU A 172 5.72 -5.47 1.76
C GLU A 172 6.55 -6.66 1.28
N MET A 173 7.14 -7.37 2.24
CA MET A 173 7.73 -8.69 2.03
C MET A 173 7.57 -9.53 3.29
N GLY A 174 6.90 -10.68 3.19
CA GLY A 174 6.76 -11.55 4.36
C GLY A 174 6.11 -12.88 4.01
N ILE A 175 6.79 -13.98 4.34
CA ILE A 175 6.17 -15.29 4.13
C ILE A 175 5.04 -15.50 5.15
N GLY A 176 3.82 -15.70 4.63
CA GLY A 176 2.60 -15.89 5.40
C GLY A 176 1.67 -14.67 5.46
N ASN A 177 2.13 -13.52 4.98
CA ASN A 177 1.40 -12.26 5.10
C ASN A 177 0.09 -12.18 4.30
N THR A 178 -0.08 -12.94 3.22
CA THR A 178 -1.38 -13.04 2.53
C THR A 178 -2.45 -13.69 3.44
N CYS A 179 -2.04 -14.59 4.35
CA CYS A 179 -2.93 -15.18 5.36
C CYS A 179 -3.33 -14.12 6.38
N SER A 180 -2.35 -13.38 6.90
CA SER A 180 -2.55 -12.25 7.82
C SER A 180 -3.46 -11.18 7.21
N ALA A 181 -3.18 -10.72 6.00
CA ALA A 181 -3.99 -9.72 5.29
C ALA A 181 -5.43 -10.18 5.07
N SER A 182 -5.65 -11.47 4.77
CA SER A 182 -6.99 -12.05 4.64
C SER A 182 -7.73 -12.02 5.99
N ALA A 183 -7.07 -12.44 7.08
CA ALA A 183 -7.65 -12.43 8.41
C ALA A 183 -7.98 -11.01 8.91
N VAL A 184 -7.09 -10.04 8.67
CA VAL A 184 -7.34 -8.61 8.95
C VAL A 184 -8.56 -8.13 8.17
N ALA A 185 -8.61 -8.39 6.85
CA ALA A 185 -9.74 -7.99 6.01
C ALA A 185 -11.06 -8.61 6.49
N CYS A 186 -11.06 -9.89 6.88
CA CYS A 186 -12.23 -10.57 7.44
C CYS A 186 -12.78 -9.86 8.68
N PHE A 187 -11.91 -9.47 9.63
CA PHE A 187 -12.34 -8.71 10.80
C PHE A 187 -12.95 -7.35 10.44
N LEU A 188 -12.33 -6.61 9.52
CA LEU A 188 -12.78 -5.25 9.18
C LEU A 188 -14.07 -5.24 8.35
N LEU A 189 -14.28 -6.24 7.50
CA LEU A 189 -15.45 -6.36 6.66
C LEU A 189 -16.58 -7.18 7.30
N ASN A 190 -16.30 -7.86 8.41
CA ASN A 190 -17.19 -8.85 9.01
C ASN A 190 -17.61 -9.92 7.99
N GLU A 191 -16.64 -10.43 7.24
CA GLU A 191 -16.82 -11.42 6.17
C GLU A 191 -15.97 -12.67 6.42
N PRO A 192 -16.43 -13.85 6.02
CA PRO A 192 -15.72 -15.10 6.27
C PRO A 192 -14.53 -15.26 5.30
N ALA A 193 -13.59 -16.15 5.64
CA ALA A 193 -12.34 -16.33 4.89
C ALA A 193 -12.56 -16.70 3.42
N GLU A 194 -13.69 -17.34 3.09
CA GLU A 194 -14.08 -17.75 1.75
C GLU A 194 -14.18 -16.58 0.76
N GLN A 195 -14.56 -15.40 1.23
CA GLN A 195 -14.74 -14.20 0.39
C GLN A 195 -13.42 -13.47 0.13
N LEU A 196 -12.42 -13.64 1.00
CA LEU A 196 -11.23 -12.79 1.03
C LEU A 196 -9.93 -13.54 0.80
N THR A 197 -9.92 -14.86 0.94
CA THR A 197 -8.70 -15.67 0.87
C THR A 197 -8.50 -16.25 -0.53
N GLY A 198 -7.46 -15.77 -1.22
CA GLY A 198 -6.97 -16.31 -2.49
C GLY A 198 -5.79 -17.28 -2.35
N VAL A 199 -5.32 -17.77 -3.50
CA VAL A 199 -4.24 -18.77 -3.60
C VAL A 199 -2.85 -18.19 -3.28
N GLY A 200 -2.69 -16.86 -3.23
CA GLY A 200 -1.42 -16.20 -2.97
C GLY A 200 -0.29 -16.72 -3.86
N THR A 201 0.69 -17.39 -3.23
CA THR A 201 1.89 -17.97 -3.85
C THR A 201 1.60 -19.17 -4.77
N GLY A 202 0.34 -19.46 -5.10
CA GLY A 202 -0.05 -20.54 -6.03
C GLY A 202 -0.32 -21.88 -5.35
N ILE A 203 -0.87 -21.87 -4.13
CA ILE A 203 -1.17 -23.10 -3.37
C ILE A 203 -2.28 -23.96 -4.03
N ARG A 204 -2.29 -25.27 -3.75
CA ARG A 204 -3.32 -26.20 -4.23
C ARG A 204 -4.67 -25.97 -3.54
N ALA A 205 -5.77 -26.47 -4.11
CA ALA A 205 -7.12 -26.31 -3.55
C ALA A 205 -7.26 -26.80 -2.10
N GLU A 206 -6.64 -27.93 -1.76
CA GLU A 206 -6.62 -28.47 -0.38
C GLU A 206 -5.91 -27.52 0.61
N GLN A 207 -4.76 -26.98 0.20
CA GLN A 207 -4.01 -26.00 1.00
C GLN A 207 -4.79 -24.68 1.15
N LEU A 208 -5.55 -24.27 0.12
CA LEU A 208 -6.43 -23.10 0.22
C LEU A 208 -7.56 -23.33 1.24
N ASN A 209 -8.18 -24.51 1.25
CA ASN A 209 -9.20 -24.84 2.25
C ASN A 209 -8.62 -24.87 3.66
N HIS A 210 -7.43 -25.46 3.82
CA HIS A 210 -6.71 -25.44 5.10
C HIS A 210 -6.43 -24.02 5.58
N LYS A 211 -5.90 -23.15 4.69
CA LYS A 211 -5.67 -21.74 4.99
C LYS A 211 -6.94 -21.00 5.43
N LYS A 212 -8.07 -21.23 4.76
CA LYS A 212 -9.38 -20.66 5.15
C LYS A 212 -9.82 -21.13 6.53
N ASN A 213 -9.64 -22.41 6.84
CA ASN A 213 -9.96 -22.96 8.17
C ASN A 213 -9.11 -22.32 9.28
N VAL A 214 -7.80 -22.16 9.05
CA VAL A 214 -6.88 -21.49 9.98
C VAL A 214 -7.34 -20.05 10.23
N ILE A 215 -7.73 -19.32 9.19
CA ILE A 215 -8.26 -17.95 9.33
C ILE A 215 -9.57 -17.97 10.13
N ASN A 216 -10.54 -18.80 9.76
CA ASN A 216 -11.83 -18.88 10.46
C ASN A 216 -11.66 -19.24 11.96
N GLN A 217 -10.71 -20.11 12.30
CA GLN A 217 -10.36 -20.43 13.68
C GLN A 217 -9.80 -19.20 14.42
N ALA A 218 -8.89 -18.47 13.79
CA ALA A 218 -8.33 -17.24 14.37
C ALA A 218 -9.39 -16.15 14.55
N LEU A 219 -10.33 -16.01 13.60
CA LEU A 219 -11.46 -15.08 13.71
C LEU A 219 -12.31 -15.39 14.94
N ALA A 220 -12.65 -16.67 15.16
CA ALA A 220 -13.40 -17.11 16.32
C ALA A 220 -12.64 -16.87 17.64
N LEU A 221 -11.34 -17.19 17.66
CA LEU A 221 -10.48 -17.02 18.83
C LEU A 221 -10.41 -15.56 19.28
N HIS A 222 -10.23 -14.63 18.34
CA HIS A 222 -9.97 -13.22 18.66
C HIS A 222 -11.22 -12.33 18.63
N GLN A 223 -12.41 -12.87 18.33
CA GLN A 223 -13.65 -12.09 18.16
C GLN A 223 -13.93 -11.16 19.34
N GLN A 224 -13.82 -11.64 20.57
CA GLN A 224 -14.07 -10.85 21.78
C GLN A 224 -13.00 -9.78 22.00
N TYR A 225 -11.73 -10.08 21.71
CA TYR A 225 -10.63 -9.13 21.87
C TYR A 225 -10.72 -7.99 20.84
N VAL A 226 -11.00 -8.33 19.58
CA VAL A 226 -11.06 -7.38 18.47
C VAL A 226 -12.28 -6.46 18.55
N GLY A 227 -13.47 -7.01 18.79
CA GLY A 227 -14.70 -6.22 18.79
C GLY A 227 -14.88 -5.44 17.49
N GLN A 228 -14.91 -4.11 17.56
CA GLN A 228 -15.00 -3.19 16.41
C GLN A 228 -13.72 -2.35 16.24
N ASP A 229 -12.63 -2.73 16.90
CA ASP A 229 -11.39 -1.97 16.94
C ASP A 229 -10.41 -2.48 15.87
N ALA A 230 -10.20 -1.66 14.83
CA ALA A 230 -9.29 -1.98 13.73
C ALA A 230 -7.83 -2.12 14.19
N PHE A 231 -7.41 -1.40 15.23
CA PHE A 231 -6.08 -1.54 15.80
C PHE A 231 -5.93 -2.89 16.50
N LYS A 232 -6.95 -3.35 17.20
CA LYS A 232 -6.95 -4.69 17.82
C LYS A 232 -7.01 -5.81 16.79
N ALA A 233 -7.74 -5.64 15.70
CA ALA A 233 -7.70 -6.58 14.56
C ALA A 233 -6.26 -6.73 14.03
N LEU A 234 -5.57 -5.61 13.83
CA LEU A 234 -4.17 -5.58 13.41
C LEU A 234 -3.24 -6.25 14.45
N CYS A 235 -3.44 -6.03 15.75
CA CYS A 235 -2.67 -6.71 16.78
C CYS A 235 -2.91 -8.24 16.81
N ALA A 236 -4.17 -8.64 16.63
CA ALA A 236 -4.59 -10.04 16.77
C ALA A 236 -4.08 -10.92 15.62
N VAL A 237 -4.19 -10.45 14.37
CA VAL A 237 -3.94 -11.27 13.17
C VAL A 237 -3.08 -10.59 12.11
N GLY A 238 -2.53 -9.41 12.39
CA GLY A 238 -1.67 -8.65 11.48
C GLY A 238 -0.21 -9.12 11.42
N GLY A 239 0.57 -8.45 10.56
CA GLY A 239 2.03 -8.54 10.46
C GLY A 239 2.70 -7.22 10.88
N LEU A 240 3.97 -7.26 11.25
CA LEU A 240 4.72 -6.05 11.60
C LEU A 240 4.88 -5.13 10.37
N GLU A 241 5.06 -5.70 9.19
CA GLU A 241 5.12 -4.99 7.92
C GLU A 241 3.75 -4.42 7.51
N VAL A 242 2.67 -5.15 7.78
CA VAL A 242 1.29 -4.65 7.60
C VAL A 242 1.07 -3.45 8.52
N ALA A 243 1.43 -3.55 9.80
CA ALA A 243 1.32 -2.46 10.76
C ALA A 243 2.19 -1.24 10.38
N ALA A 244 3.41 -1.47 9.88
CA ALA A 244 4.26 -0.41 9.38
C ALA A 244 3.62 0.30 8.16
N MET A 245 3.04 -0.43 7.20
CA MET A 245 2.30 0.19 6.10
C MET A 245 1.10 1.01 6.58
N VAL A 246 0.35 0.53 7.58
CA VAL A 246 -0.75 1.31 8.21
C VAL A 246 -0.23 2.65 8.74
N GLY A 247 0.86 2.61 9.51
CA GLY A 247 1.47 3.82 10.05
C GLY A 247 1.99 4.77 8.97
N ALA A 248 2.60 4.23 7.91
CA ALA A 248 3.05 5.01 6.77
C ALA A 248 1.87 5.72 6.08
N TYR A 249 0.78 5.03 5.80
CA TYR A 249 -0.38 5.64 5.14
C TYR A 249 -1.01 6.77 5.95
N ILE A 250 -1.21 6.55 7.25
CA ILE A 250 -1.73 7.60 8.14
C ILE A 250 -0.78 8.79 8.14
N ARG A 251 0.52 8.55 8.24
CA ARG A 251 1.51 9.63 8.28
C ARG A 251 1.62 10.40 6.97
N CYS A 252 1.50 9.73 5.81
CA CYS A 252 1.45 10.38 4.51
C CYS A 252 0.30 11.40 4.46
N ALA A 253 -0.90 11.01 4.90
CA ALA A 253 -2.06 11.91 4.94
C ALA A 253 -1.88 13.06 5.94
N GLN A 254 -1.24 12.83 7.09
CA GLN A 254 -0.92 13.87 8.08
C GLN A 254 0.13 14.88 7.60
N LEU A 255 1.05 14.46 6.75
CA LEU A 255 2.11 15.32 6.21
C LEU A 255 1.78 15.90 4.83
N GLY A 256 0.70 15.44 4.21
CA GLY A 256 0.26 15.91 2.90
C GLY A 256 1.06 15.30 1.74
N LEU A 257 1.46 14.03 1.86
CA LEU A 257 2.15 13.27 0.82
C LEU A 257 1.17 12.31 0.14
N ALA A 258 0.99 12.45 -1.17
CA ALA A 258 0.19 11.51 -1.96
C ALA A 258 0.83 10.12 -1.94
N MET A 259 0.00 9.07 -1.90
CA MET A 259 0.50 7.69 -1.87
C MET A 259 -0.20 6.80 -2.91
N VAL A 260 0.51 5.79 -3.41
CA VAL A 260 -0.04 4.75 -4.28
C VAL A 260 -0.11 3.43 -3.53
N VAL A 261 -1.33 2.92 -3.38
CA VAL A 261 -1.63 1.61 -2.80
C VAL A 261 -1.40 0.53 -3.85
N ASP A 262 -0.71 -0.55 -3.48
CA ASP A 262 -0.30 -1.62 -4.38
C ASP A 262 -1.40 -2.69 -4.57
N GLY A 263 -1.15 -3.91 -4.10
CA GLY A 263 -2.05 -5.05 -4.22
C GLY A 263 -2.81 -5.35 -2.93
N PHE A 264 -3.26 -6.60 -2.80
CA PHE A 264 -4.15 -7.05 -1.74
C PHE A 264 -3.68 -6.70 -0.31
N ILE A 265 -2.42 -6.99 0.03
CA ILE A 265 -1.88 -6.79 1.39
C ILE A 265 -1.75 -5.28 1.71
N SER A 266 -1.27 -4.52 0.74
CA SER A 266 -1.18 -3.06 0.78
C SER A 266 -2.58 -2.44 0.99
N THR A 267 -3.60 -2.93 0.28
CA THR A 267 -4.99 -2.49 0.42
C THR A 267 -5.62 -2.91 1.76
N ALA A 268 -5.28 -4.08 2.30
CA ALA A 268 -5.73 -4.48 3.64
C ALA A 268 -5.18 -3.51 4.71
N SER A 269 -3.91 -3.10 4.58
CA SER A 269 -3.30 -2.08 5.43
C SER A 269 -3.95 -0.71 5.22
N ALA A 270 -4.25 -0.35 3.98
CA ALA A 270 -4.99 0.88 3.67
C ALA A 270 -6.38 0.89 4.33
N LEU A 271 -7.09 -0.23 4.34
CA LEU A 271 -8.38 -0.34 5.02
C LEU A 271 -8.26 -0.17 6.54
N VAL A 272 -7.25 -0.78 7.18
CA VAL A 272 -6.97 -0.53 8.62
C VAL A 272 -6.74 0.96 8.85
N ALA A 273 -5.87 1.61 8.05
CA ALA A 273 -5.57 3.03 8.17
C ALA A 273 -6.83 3.90 8.07
N VAL A 274 -7.71 3.62 7.11
CA VAL A 274 -8.98 4.35 6.94
C VAL A 274 -9.97 4.09 8.08
N ARG A 275 -10.00 2.87 8.65
CA ARG A 275 -10.85 2.56 9.82
C ARG A 275 -10.36 3.25 11.09
N LEU A 276 -9.05 3.51 11.20
CA LEU A 276 -8.47 4.28 12.31
C LEU A 276 -8.61 5.79 12.10
N ASN A 277 -8.44 6.27 10.87
CA ASN A 277 -8.48 7.68 10.51
C ASN A 277 -9.05 7.83 9.09
N SER A 278 -10.34 8.18 9.00
CA SER A 278 -11.08 8.14 7.73
C SER A 278 -10.57 9.12 6.67
N ALA A 279 -9.99 10.25 7.10
CA ALA A 279 -9.44 11.27 6.20
C ALA A 279 -8.23 10.78 5.39
N VAL A 280 -7.57 9.70 5.82
CA VAL A 280 -6.43 9.10 5.09
C VAL A 280 -6.85 8.64 3.69
N ARG A 281 -8.12 8.25 3.51
CA ARG A 281 -8.63 7.78 2.23
C ARG A 281 -8.44 8.79 1.10
N GLU A 282 -8.53 10.08 1.39
CA GLU A 282 -8.42 11.13 0.36
C GLU A 282 -7.04 11.18 -0.28
N TRP A 283 -6.02 10.70 0.42
CA TRP A 283 -4.61 10.76 0.02
C TRP A 283 -4.14 9.54 -0.78
N MET A 284 -5.03 8.56 -1.00
CA MET A 284 -4.72 7.29 -1.65
C MET A 284 -5.10 7.31 -3.14
N LEU A 285 -4.11 7.03 -3.99
CA LEU A 285 -4.29 6.49 -5.33
C LEU A 285 -4.15 4.96 -5.28
N PHE A 286 -4.76 4.25 -6.22
CA PHE A 286 -4.72 2.78 -6.27
C PHE A 286 -4.02 2.33 -7.54
N GLY A 287 -2.90 1.64 -7.40
CA GLY A 287 -2.01 1.30 -8.50
C GLY A 287 -2.61 0.26 -9.44
N HIS A 288 -3.04 -0.89 -8.91
CA HIS A 288 -3.56 -1.97 -9.74
C HIS A 288 -4.65 -2.80 -9.07
N GLN A 289 -5.48 -3.44 -9.89
CA GLN A 289 -6.30 -4.56 -9.47
C GLN A 289 -5.43 -5.83 -9.50
N SER A 290 -5.32 -6.48 -8.34
CA SER A 290 -4.60 -7.76 -8.20
C SER A 290 -5.44 -8.91 -8.77
N ALA A 291 -4.77 -9.98 -9.17
CA ALA A 291 -5.41 -11.25 -9.47
C ALA A 291 -5.94 -11.99 -8.21
N GLU A 292 -5.55 -11.54 -7.01
CA GLU A 292 -6.13 -12.05 -5.76
C GLU A 292 -7.62 -11.68 -5.66
N TYR A 293 -8.48 -12.69 -5.57
CA TYR A 293 -9.93 -12.54 -5.56
C TYR A 293 -10.44 -11.53 -4.52
N GLY A 294 -9.93 -11.62 -3.28
CA GLY A 294 -10.31 -10.74 -2.18
C GLY A 294 -9.96 -9.26 -2.41
N HIS A 295 -9.07 -8.95 -3.37
CA HIS A 295 -8.70 -7.56 -3.62
C HIS A 295 -9.85 -6.74 -4.20
N GLN A 296 -10.70 -7.33 -5.05
CA GLN A 296 -11.86 -6.62 -5.60
C GLN A 296 -12.80 -6.15 -4.48
N ARG A 297 -13.02 -6.98 -3.47
CA ARG A 297 -13.89 -6.65 -2.34
C ARG A 297 -13.32 -5.52 -1.48
N LEU A 298 -12.01 -5.51 -1.24
CA LEU A 298 -11.33 -4.41 -0.54
C LEU A 298 -11.39 -3.10 -1.34
N LEU A 299 -11.20 -3.15 -2.66
CA LEU A 299 -11.33 -1.97 -3.52
C LEU A 299 -12.76 -1.41 -3.48
N GLN A 300 -13.78 -2.28 -3.48
CA GLN A 300 -15.18 -1.87 -3.33
C GLN A 300 -15.43 -1.19 -1.98
N GLU A 301 -14.91 -1.76 -0.88
CA GLU A 301 -15.03 -1.16 0.46
C GLU A 301 -14.46 0.26 0.49
N LEU A 302 -13.27 0.43 -0.10
CA LEU A 302 -12.58 1.71 -0.17
C LEU A 302 -13.12 2.62 -1.28
N LYS A 303 -14.14 2.21 -2.05
CA LYS A 303 -14.63 2.95 -3.23
C LYS A 303 -13.48 3.36 -4.14
N ALA A 304 -12.57 2.42 -4.41
CA ALA A 304 -11.32 2.64 -5.09
C ALA A 304 -11.40 2.22 -6.55
N SER A 305 -10.81 3.05 -7.42
CA SER A 305 -10.65 2.76 -8.86
C SER A 305 -9.16 2.57 -9.14
N PRO A 306 -8.68 1.33 -9.32
CA PRO A 306 -7.27 1.09 -9.61
C PRO A 306 -6.91 1.51 -11.04
N LEU A 307 -5.71 2.05 -11.23
CA LEU A 307 -5.23 2.54 -12.54
C LEU A 307 -4.92 1.42 -13.53
N LEU A 308 -4.50 0.26 -13.04
CA LEU A 308 -4.04 -0.85 -13.86
C LEU A 308 -4.83 -2.14 -13.60
N LYS A 309 -5.07 -2.93 -14.65
CA LYS A 309 -5.61 -4.29 -14.54
C LYS A 309 -4.74 -5.24 -15.35
N LEU A 310 -3.62 -5.65 -14.75
CA LEU A 310 -2.56 -6.44 -15.39
C LEU A 310 -2.44 -7.87 -14.83
N ASN A 311 -3.38 -8.31 -13.99
CA ASN A 311 -3.34 -9.61 -13.30
C ASN A 311 -2.06 -9.85 -12.47
N LEU A 312 -1.42 -8.78 -11.98
CA LEU A 312 -0.27 -8.87 -11.08
C LEU A 312 -0.69 -9.42 -9.71
N ARG A 313 0.22 -10.14 -9.06
CA ARG A 313 0.04 -10.72 -7.72
C ARG A 313 1.38 -10.99 -7.00
N LEU A 314 2.42 -10.24 -7.36
CA LEU A 314 3.75 -10.39 -6.77
C LEU A 314 3.79 -9.79 -5.36
N GLY A 315 3.19 -8.61 -5.17
CA GLY A 315 3.38 -7.80 -3.96
C GLY A 315 4.57 -6.86 -4.13
N GLU A 316 5.28 -6.57 -3.04
CA GLU A 316 6.52 -5.77 -3.03
C GLU A 316 6.34 -4.32 -3.52
N GLY A 317 5.10 -3.81 -3.62
CA GLY A 317 4.85 -2.49 -4.20
C GLY A 317 4.94 -2.45 -5.73
N SER A 318 5.05 -3.60 -6.40
CA SER A 318 5.33 -3.68 -7.84
C SER A 318 4.21 -3.16 -8.74
N GLY A 319 2.94 -3.34 -8.37
CA GLY A 319 1.79 -2.82 -9.10
C GLY A 319 1.60 -1.30 -8.92
N ALA A 320 1.80 -0.79 -7.70
CA ALA A 320 1.91 0.64 -7.43
C ALA A 320 3.08 1.27 -8.19
N GLY A 321 4.23 0.59 -8.18
CA GLY A 321 5.42 0.96 -8.94
C GLY A 321 5.16 1.03 -10.45
N ALA A 322 4.47 0.04 -11.02
CA ALA A 322 4.06 0.07 -12.43
C ALA A 322 3.14 1.26 -12.75
N ALA A 323 2.23 1.60 -11.82
CA ALA A 323 1.32 2.72 -11.99
C ALA A 323 2.02 4.09 -11.97
N LEU A 324 3.23 4.20 -11.42
CA LEU A 324 4.01 5.45 -11.47
C LEU A 324 4.26 5.93 -12.89
N GLY A 325 4.45 5.02 -13.85
CA GLY A 325 4.61 5.40 -15.26
C GLY A 325 3.35 6.08 -15.83
N ILE A 326 2.16 5.57 -15.51
CA ILE A 326 0.88 6.15 -15.92
C ILE A 326 0.63 7.48 -15.21
N ILE A 327 0.94 7.58 -13.91
CA ILE A 327 0.82 8.83 -13.14
C ILE A 327 1.76 9.90 -13.71
N LYS A 328 2.99 9.53 -14.06
CA LYS A 328 3.98 10.45 -14.65
C LYS A 328 3.52 10.93 -16.03
N LEU A 329 2.95 10.03 -16.83
CA LEU A 329 2.36 10.38 -18.12
C LEU A 329 1.19 11.34 -17.96
N ALA A 330 0.27 11.09 -17.02
CA ALA A 330 -0.85 11.99 -16.71
C ALA A 330 -0.36 13.41 -16.35
N CYS A 331 0.66 13.52 -15.49
CA CYS A 331 1.28 14.80 -15.16
C CYS A 331 1.90 15.48 -16.38
N SER A 332 2.64 14.72 -17.21
CA SER A 332 3.30 15.27 -18.40
C SER A 332 2.30 15.79 -19.43
N LEU A 333 1.24 15.03 -19.71
CA LEU A 333 0.17 15.45 -20.62
C LEU A 333 -0.51 16.73 -20.10
N HIS A 334 -0.87 16.74 -18.82
CA HIS A 334 -1.47 17.92 -18.19
C HIS A 334 -0.56 19.15 -18.26
N ASN A 335 0.73 19.00 -17.99
CA ASN A 335 1.66 20.12 -17.91
C ASN A 335 2.13 20.62 -19.27
N ASN A 336 2.22 19.75 -20.28
CA ASN A 336 2.95 20.03 -21.52
C ASN A 336 2.08 20.05 -22.78
N MET A 337 0.84 19.55 -22.75
CA MET A 337 -0.06 19.75 -23.88
C MET A 337 -0.35 21.24 -24.04
N ALA A 338 -0.34 21.70 -25.30
CA ALA A 338 -0.80 23.03 -25.65
C ALA A 338 -2.30 23.16 -25.35
N THR A 339 -2.71 24.38 -25.04
CA THR A 339 -4.11 24.78 -25.04
C THR A 339 -4.60 25.07 -26.45
N PHE A 340 -5.92 25.06 -26.68
CA PHE A 340 -6.51 25.47 -27.95
C PHE A 340 -6.05 26.88 -28.38
N ALA A 341 -5.89 27.79 -27.40
CA ALA A 341 -5.42 29.15 -27.63
C ALA A 341 -3.96 29.19 -28.13
N GLU A 342 -3.08 28.40 -27.52
CA GLU A 342 -1.66 28.30 -27.92
C GLU A 342 -1.48 27.60 -29.27
N ALA A 343 -2.32 26.61 -29.56
CA ALA A 343 -2.25 25.81 -30.79
C ALA A 343 -2.96 26.44 -32.00
N ALA A 344 -3.67 27.56 -31.80
CA ALA A 344 -4.49 28.23 -32.82
C ALA A 344 -5.47 27.28 -33.56
N VAL A 345 -5.95 26.24 -32.88
CA VAL A 345 -6.86 25.25 -33.45
C VAL A 345 -8.28 25.81 -33.45
N ILE A 346 -8.89 25.90 -34.63
CA ILE A 346 -10.29 26.30 -34.80
C ILE A 346 -11.18 25.10 -34.49
N GLY A 347 -11.92 25.16 -33.39
CA GLY A 347 -12.91 24.16 -33.03
C GLY A 347 -13.70 24.63 -31.81
N ASP A 348 -15.02 24.52 -31.86
CA ASP A 348 -15.87 24.76 -30.70
C ASP A 348 -15.57 23.72 -29.61
N LYS A 349 -15.75 24.09 -28.34
CA LYS A 349 -15.65 23.14 -27.21
C LYS A 349 -16.64 21.99 -27.44
N VAL A 350 -16.14 20.83 -27.86
CA VAL A 350 -16.89 19.56 -27.90
C VAL A 350 -16.55 18.74 -26.66
#